data_AF-A0A1H3SP30-F1
#
_entry.id   AF-A0A1H3SP30-F1
#
_cell.length_a   1.000
_cell.length_b   1.000
_cell.length_c   1.000
_cell.angle_alpha   90.00
_cell.angle_beta   90.00
_cell.angle_gamma   90.00
#
_symmetry.space_group_name_H-M   'P 1'
#
loop_
_entity.id
_entity.type
_entity.pdbx_description
1 polymer ?
#
loop_
_entity_poly.entity_id
_entity_poly.type
_entity_poly.pdbx_seq_one_letter_code
_entity_poly.pdbx_strand_id
1 'polypeptide(L)' 'MAYQSYRRLPRGINFLLGGTVVAIGIAVFVLLGGSLDFAVGGAPSVRID' A
#
# COMPACT_ATOMS: atom_id res chain seq x y z
N MET A 1 -20.60 30.46 -25.92
CA MET A 1 -20.03 30.05 -24.62
C MET A 1 -20.00 28.53 -24.60
N ALA A 2 -18.82 27.92 -24.79
CA ALA A 2 -18.70 26.46 -24.79
C ALA A 2 -18.70 25.96 -23.34
N TYR A 3 -19.76 25.28 -22.93
CA TYR A 3 -19.79 24.58 -21.66
C TYR A 3 -18.78 23.42 -21.74
N GLN A 4 -17.58 23.62 -21.20
CA GLN A 4 -16.68 22.52 -20.90
C GLN A 4 -17.35 21.66 -19.82
N SER A 5 -18.04 20.62 -20.26
CA SER A 5 -18.51 19.55 -19.39
C SER A 5 -17.29 18.88 -18.78
N TYR A 6 -16.89 19.31 -17.59
CA TYR A 6 -15.90 18.61 -16.77
C TYR A 6 -16.46 17.22 -16.48
N ARG A 7 -16.08 16.24 -17.30
CA ARG A 7 -16.45 14.84 -17.16
C ARG A 7 -15.80 14.37 -15.87
N ARG A 8 -16.54 14.48 -14.75
CA ARG A 8 -16.09 13.97 -13.46
C ARG A 8 -15.84 12.48 -13.66
N LEU A 9 -14.57 12.10 -13.65
CA LEU A 9 -14.18 10.71 -13.73
C LEU A 9 -14.93 9.96 -12.61
N PRO A 10 -15.55 8.82 -12.90
CA PRO A 10 -16.20 8.01 -11.88
C PRO A 10 -15.22 7.81 -10.73
N ARG A 11 -15.66 8.09 -9.49
CA ARG A 11 -14.81 8.00 -8.28
C ARG A 11 -14.08 6.64 -8.18
N GLY A 12 -14.63 5.60 -8.78
CA GLY A 12 -14.03 4.27 -8.89
C GLY A 12 -12.70 4.21 -9.66
N ILE A 13 -12.46 5.10 -10.63
CA ILE A 13 -11.18 5.13 -11.36
C ILE A 13 -10.05 5.61 -10.45
N ASN A 14 -10.29 6.63 -9.62
CA ASN A 14 -9.30 7.10 -8.65
C ASN A 14 -9.01 6.05 -7.58
N PHE A 15 -10.04 5.29 -7.16
CA PHE A 15 -9.87 4.17 -6.25
C PHE A 15 -9.04 3.05 -6.87
N LEU A 16 -9.30 2.69 -8.14
CA LEU A 16 -8.53 1.69 -8.86
C LEU A 16 -7.06 2.13 -9.02
N LEU A 17 -6.84 3.37 -9.47
CA LEU A 17 -5.49 3.93 -9.62
C LEU A 17 -4.74 3.96 -8.29
N GLY A 18 -5.38 4.44 -7.22
CA GLY A 18 -4.78 4.46 -5.88
C GLY A 18 -4.48 3.04 -5.38
N GLY A 19 -5.41 2.11 -5.55
CA GLY A 19 -5.25 0.71 -5.17
C GLY A 19 -4.10 0.03 -5.92
N THR A 20 -3.97 0.27 -7.23
CA THR A 20 -2.85 -0.25 -8.03
C THR A 20 -1.51 0.28 -7.53
N VAL A 21 -1.39 1.58 -7.22
CA VAL A 21 -0.15 2.17 -6.69
C VAL A 21 0.23 1.52 -5.35
N VAL A 22 -0.73 1.33 -4.44
CA VAL A 22 -0.48 0.68 -3.14
C VAL A 22 -0.04 -0.78 -3.33
N ALA A 23 -0.73 -1.55 -4.19
CA ALA A 23 -0.40 -2.95 -4.44
C ALA A 23 1.01 -3.12 -5.02
N ILE A 24 1.40 -2.26 -5.98
CA ILE A 24 2.75 -2.25 -6.55
C ILE A 24 3.77 -1.89 -5.46
N GLY A 25 3.50 -0.87 -4.64
CA GLY A 25 4.39 -0.47 -3.55
C GLY A 25 4.67 -1.61 -2.57
N ILE A 26 3.64 -2.36 -2.18
CA ILE A 26 3.77 -3.53 -1.32
C ILE A 26 4.58 -4.63 -2.02
N ALA A 27 4.27 -4.93 -3.28
CA ALA A 27 4.99 -5.96 -4.03
C ALA A 27 6.49 -5.63 -4.15
N VAL A 28 6.81 -4.38 -4.51
CA VAL A 28 8.20 -3.89 -4.61
C VAL A 28 8.89 -3.94 -3.25
N PHE A 29 8.21 -3.51 -2.18
CA PHE A 29 8.75 -3.57 -0.82
C PHE A 29 9.07 -5.01 -0.38
N VAL A 30 8.17 -5.96 -0.66
CA VAL A 30 8.39 -7.38 -0.34
C VAL A 30 9.53 -7.98 -1.17
N LEU A 31 9.58 -7.65 -2.47
CA LEU A 31 10.59 -8.21 -3.38
C LEU A 31 11.99 -7.64 -3.15
N LEU A 32 12.12 -6.35 -2.82
CA LEU A 32 13.42 -5.67 -2.64
C LEU A 32 13.85 -5.57 -1.17
N GLY A 33 12.90 -5.46 -0.24
CA GLY A 33 13.17 -5.28 1.19
C GLY A 33 13.44 -6.59 1.94
N GLY A 34 13.17 -7.74 1.33
CA GLY A 34 13.18 -9.03 2.00
C GLY A 34 11.95 -9.22 2.89
N SER A 35 11.72 -10.46 3.33
CA SER A 35 10.67 -10.79 4.29
C SER A 35 10.76 -9.85 5.48
N LEU A 36 9.65 -9.17 5.82
CA LEU A 36 9.52 -8.46 7.09
C LEU A 36 9.88 -9.44 8.20
N ASP A 37 11.10 -9.35 8.71
CA ASP A 37 11.49 -10.09 9.88
C ASP A 37 10.79 -9.41 11.04
N PHE A 38 9.57 -9.87 11.35
CA PHE A 38 8.80 -9.42 12.51
C PHE A 38 9.60 -9.63 13.83
N ALA A 39 10.75 -10.30 13.78
CA ALA A 39 11.73 -10.39 14.84
C ALA A 39 12.54 -9.10 15.12
N VAL A 40 12.50 -8.06 14.27
CA VAL A 40 13.14 -6.76 14.57
C VAL A 40 12.50 -6.07 15.79
N GLY A 41 11.28 -6.49 16.17
CA GLY A 41 10.61 -6.11 17.42
C GLY A 41 10.73 -7.16 18.52
N GLY A 42 11.70 -8.09 18.42
CA GLY A 42 12.06 -9.16 19.35
C GLY A 42 11.03 -9.46 20.43
N ALA A 43 10.28 -10.56 20.29
CA ALA A 43 9.44 -11.06 21.38
C ALA A 43 10.31 -11.12 22.65
N PRO A 44 9.99 -10.35 23.70
CA PRO A 44 10.82 -10.29 24.88
C PRO A 44 10.93 -11.71 25.43
N SER A 45 12.16 -12.22 25.54
CA SER A 45 12.39 -13.54 26.11
C SER A 45 12.08 -13.45 27.60
N VAL A 46 10.83 -13.76 27.96
CA VAL A 46 10.44 -13.92 29.36
C VAL A 46 11.07 -15.22 29.85
N ARG A 47 12.18 -15.08 30.58
CA ARG A 47 12.81 -16.16 31.33
C ARG A 47 11.99 -16.35 32.59
N ILE A 48 11.41 -17.53 32.77
CA ILE A 48 10.78 -17.96 34.03
C ILE A 48 11.81 -18.86 34.69
N ASP A 49 12.59 -18.29 35.61
CA ASP A 49 13.37 -19.03 36.61
C ASP A 49 12.59 -19.16 37.93
#